data_AF-A0A2S9KAN7-F1
#
_entry.id   AF-A0A2S9KAN7-F1
#
_cell.length_a   1.000
_cell.length_b   1.000
_cell.length_c   1.000
_cell.angle_alpha   90.00
_cell.angle_beta   90.00
_cell.angle_gamma   90.00
#
_symmetry.space_group_name_H-M   'P 1'
#
loop_
_entity.id
_entity.type
_entity.pdbx_description
1 polymer ?
#
loop_
_entity_poly.entity_id
_entity_poly.type
_entity_poly.pdbx_seq_one_letter_code
_entity_poly.pdbx_strand_id
1 'polypeptide(L)'
;MAHECCRAMRDLAAGVAAVIRVDAVWLASEPLDMRAGTDSALARVVAVFGAAQPHHAYLFANKRANRLKVLVHDGIGIWLAARRLHQGKFIWPAAGQPNAGLCRTQLDALVLGLPWQRVGEAGVISVI
;
A
#
# COMPACT_ATOMS: atom_id res chain seq x y z
N MET A 1 -6.46 -31.29 16.08
CA MET A 1 -6.54 -31.48 14.61
C MET A 1 -7.04 -30.26 13.82
N ALA A 2 -8.34 -29.92 13.74
CA ALA A 2 -8.80 -28.78 12.91
C ALA A 2 -8.26 -27.41 13.40
N HIS A 3 -8.14 -27.25 14.72
CA HIS A 3 -7.59 -26.04 15.36
C HIS A 3 -6.07 -25.85 15.13
N GLU A 4 -5.30 -26.94 15.02
CA GLU A 4 -3.86 -26.89 14.74
C GLU A 4 -3.57 -26.60 13.27
N CYS A 5 -4.38 -27.12 12.35
CA CYS A 5 -4.29 -26.80 10.92
C CYS A 5 -4.56 -25.30 10.65
N CYS A 6 -5.57 -24.72 11.32
CA CYS A 6 -5.83 -23.27 11.26
C CYS A 6 -4.68 -22.42 11.83
N ARG A 7 -3.97 -22.92 12.85
CA ARG A 7 -2.84 -22.20 13.46
C ARG A 7 -1.60 -22.26 12.57
N ALA A 8 -1.26 -23.45 12.08
CA ALA A 8 -0.17 -23.65 11.12
C ALA A 8 -0.36 -22.83 9.83
N MET A 9 -1.59 -22.70 9.32
CA MET A 9 -1.86 -21.84 8.15
C MET A 9 -1.75 -20.34 8.48
N ARG A 10 -2.09 -19.90 9.70
CA ARG A 10 -1.87 -18.50 10.13
C ARG A 10 -0.38 -18.21 10.31
N ASP A 11 0.37 -19.16 10.86
CA ASP A 11 1.81 -19.03 11.08
C ASP A 11 2.58 -19.10 9.74
N LEU A 12 2.13 -19.92 8.79
CA LEU A 12 2.65 -19.93 7.42
C LEU A 12 2.27 -18.64 6.67
N ALA A 13 1.06 -18.11 6.86
CA ALA A 13 0.68 -16.81 6.30
C ALA A 13 1.50 -15.66 6.92
N ALA A 14 1.85 -15.74 8.20
CA ALA A 14 2.76 -14.80 8.87
C ALA A 14 4.22 -14.96 8.39
N GLY A 15 4.68 -16.19 8.18
CA GLY A 15 6.02 -16.50 7.67
C GLY A 15 6.22 -16.18 6.19
N VAL A 16 5.18 -16.33 5.36
CA VAL A 16 5.18 -15.92 3.95
C VAL A 16 4.97 -14.40 3.82
N ALA A 17 4.22 -13.79 4.75
CA ALA A 17 4.16 -12.32 4.87
C ALA A 17 5.49 -11.70 5.31
N ALA A 18 6.45 -12.50 5.81
CA ALA A 18 7.79 -12.04 6.19
C ALA A 18 8.82 -12.05 5.03
N VAL A 19 8.39 -12.32 3.78
CA VAL A 19 9.32 -12.32 2.63
C VAL A 19 9.69 -10.91 2.18
N ILE A 20 8.82 -9.91 2.34
CA ILE A 20 9.08 -8.52 1.95
C ILE A 20 8.83 -7.61 3.16
N ARG A 21 9.92 -7.13 3.77
CA ARG A 21 9.86 -6.18 4.89
C ARG A 21 9.39 -4.81 4.40
N VAL A 22 8.37 -4.27 5.07
CA VAL A 22 7.84 -2.91 4.83
C VAL A 22 7.75 -2.16 6.16
N ASP A 23 8.60 -1.17 6.33
CA ASP A 23 8.72 -0.33 7.53
C ASP A 23 7.89 0.95 7.41
N ALA A 24 7.74 1.49 6.20
CA ALA A 24 6.91 2.66 5.95
C ALA A 24 6.14 2.55 4.63
N VAL A 25 4.97 3.19 4.61
CA VAL A 25 4.04 3.14 3.49
C VAL A 25 3.70 4.57 3.07
N TRP A 26 3.89 4.84 1.80
CA TRP A 26 3.67 6.14 1.19
C TRP A 26 2.73 5.99 0.00
N LEU A 27 1.84 6.96 -0.16
CA LEU A 27 0.84 6.97 -1.21
C LEU A 27 0.98 8.25 -2.03
N ALA A 28 1.02 8.14 -3.35
CA ALA A 28 1.02 9.29 -4.25
C ALA A 28 -0.41 9.68 -4.65
N SER A 29 -0.76 10.95 -4.51
CA SER A 29 -2.11 11.42 -4.84
C SER A 29 -2.39 11.43 -6.34
N GLU A 30 -1.36 11.68 -7.15
CA GLU A 30 -1.49 11.63 -8.60
C GLU A 30 -1.58 10.20 -9.14
N PRO A 31 -2.41 9.98 -10.18
CA PRO A 31 -2.57 8.67 -10.76
C PRO A 31 -1.32 8.22 -11.55
N LEU A 32 -1.09 6.92 -11.56
CA LEU A 32 -0.09 6.24 -12.40
C LEU A 32 -0.78 5.55 -13.59
N ASP A 33 -0.14 5.60 -14.77
CA ASP A 33 -0.53 4.72 -15.87
C ASP A 33 -0.25 3.27 -15.49
N MET A 34 -1.27 2.42 -15.56
CA MET A 34 -1.14 1.01 -15.19
C MET A 34 -0.26 0.20 -16.16
N ARG A 35 0.13 0.78 -17.30
CA ARG A 35 1.13 0.22 -18.21
C ARG A 35 2.57 0.42 -17.72
N ALA A 36 2.81 1.33 -16.77
CA ALA A 36 4.14 1.60 -16.24
C ALA A 36 4.77 0.36 -15.59
N GLY A 37 5.89 -0.14 -16.12
CA GLY A 37 6.67 -1.23 -15.52
C GLY A 37 7.44 -0.79 -14.27
N THR A 38 8.34 -1.64 -13.79
CA THR A 38 9.16 -1.38 -12.60
C THR A 38 9.94 -0.06 -12.70
N ASP A 39 10.67 0.16 -13.80
CA ASP A 39 11.51 1.35 -13.95
C ASP A 39 10.70 2.64 -14.05
N SER A 40 9.58 2.61 -14.79
CA SER A 40 8.67 3.76 -14.88
C SER A 40 8.00 4.08 -13.54
N ALA A 41 7.64 3.05 -12.77
CA ALA A 41 7.10 3.23 -11.42
C ALA A 41 8.18 3.76 -10.46
N LEU A 42 9.42 3.28 -10.56
CA LEU A 42 10.56 3.79 -9.78
C LEU A 42 10.86 5.25 -10.11
N ALA A 43 10.87 5.63 -11.39
CA ALA A 43 11.02 7.01 -11.81
C ALA A 43 9.92 7.90 -11.22
N ARG A 44 8.68 7.40 -11.15
CA ARG A 44 7.58 8.09 -10.46
C ARG A 44 7.82 8.21 -8.96
N VAL A 45 8.37 7.18 -8.31
CA VAL A 45 8.75 7.24 -6.90
C VAL A 45 9.78 8.35 -6.67
N VAL A 46 10.85 8.38 -7.45
CA VAL A 46 11.89 9.41 -7.35
C VAL A 46 11.29 10.81 -7.58
N ALA A 47 10.43 10.97 -8.59
CA ALA A 47 9.81 12.26 -8.88
C ALA A 47 8.88 12.78 -7.77
N VAL A 48 8.18 11.90 -7.05
CA VAL A 48 7.17 12.28 -6.04
C VAL A 48 7.74 12.30 -4.62
N PHE A 49 8.68 11.41 -4.31
CA PHE A 49 9.19 11.16 -2.95
C PHE A 49 10.69 11.44 -2.80
N GLY A 50 11.37 11.86 -3.88
CA GLY A 50 12.80 12.16 -3.91
C GLY A 50 13.71 10.92 -4.03
N ALA A 51 13.34 9.81 -3.38
CA ALA A 51 14.06 8.54 -3.47
C ALA A 51 13.18 7.33 -3.10
N ALA A 52 13.55 6.15 -3.60
CA ALA A 52 13.06 4.89 -3.08
C ALA A 52 13.95 4.43 -1.93
N GLN A 53 13.42 4.40 -0.71
CA GLN A 53 14.16 4.03 0.49
C GLN A 53 14.06 2.53 0.77
N PRO A 54 15.07 1.91 1.39
CA PRO A 54 14.99 0.57 1.94
C PRO A 54 13.75 0.32 2.79
N HIS A 55 13.11 -0.81 2.53
CA HIS A 55 11.92 -1.31 3.21
C HIS A 55 10.71 -0.37 3.14
N HIS A 56 10.63 0.51 2.13
CA HIS A 56 9.45 1.36 1.94
C HIS A 56 8.56 0.85 0.80
N ALA A 57 7.25 0.98 0.99
CA ALA A 57 6.23 0.73 -0.02
C ALA A 57 5.64 2.04 -0.54
N TYR A 58 5.54 2.16 -1.87
CA TYR A 58 5.01 3.33 -2.58
C TYR A 58 3.79 2.95 -3.40
N LEU A 59 2.65 3.54 -3.06
CA LEU A 59 1.34 3.19 -3.58
C LEU A 59 0.87 4.19 -4.63
N PHE A 60 0.34 3.67 -5.73
CA PHE A 60 -0.23 4.43 -6.81
C PHE A 60 -1.56 3.85 -7.25
N ALA A 61 -2.56 4.69 -7.45
CA ALA A 61 -3.80 4.29 -8.09
C ALA A 61 -3.82 4.69 -9.57
N ASN A 62 -4.67 4.05 -10.35
CA ASN A 62 -5.01 4.58 -11.67
C ASN A 62 -6.04 5.72 -11.56
N LYS A 63 -6.27 6.46 -12.66
CA LYS A 63 -7.27 7.55 -12.73
C LYS A 63 -8.68 7.14 -12.26
N ARG A 64 -9.06 5.87 -12.43
CA ARG A 64 -10.38 5.35 -12.04
C ARG A 64 -10.42 4.83 -10.59
N ALA A 65 -9.28 4.86 -9.90
CA ALA A 65 -9.07 4.32 -8.56
C ALA A 65 -9.56 2.88 -8.38
N ASN A 66 -9.49 2.02 -9.41
CA ASN A 66 -9.91 0.61 -9.32
C ASN A 66 -8.74 -0.37 -9.49
N ARG A 67 -7.53 0.17 -9.71
CA ARG A 67 -6.27 -0.57 -9.76
C ARG A 67 -5.24 0.16 -8.94
N LEU A 68 -4.45 -0.62 -8.21
CA LEU A 68 -3.36 -0.18 -7.37
C LEU A 68 -2.06 -0.83 -7.86
N LYS A 69 -0.97 -0.06 -7.90
CA LYS A 69 0.39 -0.57 -7.95
C LYS A 69 1.11 -0.22 -6.65
N VAL A 70 1.93 -1.15 -6.18
CA VAL A 70 2.78 -0.98 -5.00
C VAL A 70 4.21 -1.30 -5.41
N LEU A 71 5.07 -0.29 -5.41
CA LEU A 71 6.51 -0.48 -5.56
C LEU A 71 7.12 -0.63 -4.18
N VAL A 72 7.88 -1.69 -3.94
CA VAL A 72 8.60 -1.90 -2.68
C VAL A 72 10.08 -2.04 -2.97
N HIS A 73 10.92 -1.26 -2.30
CA HIS A 73 12.36 -1.52 -2.27
C HIS A 73 12.65 -2.35 -1.02
N ASP A 74 13.05 -3.61 -1.15
CA ASP A 74 13.18 -4.54 -0.02
C ASP A 74 14.53 -4.47 0.70
N GLY A 75 15.41 -3.55 0.29
CA GLY A 75 16.78 -3.41 0.79
C GLY A 75 17.83 -3.92 -0.18
N ILE A 76 17.47 -4.82 -1.10
CA ILE A 76 18.37 -5.46 -2.07
C ILE A 76 17.89 -5.22 -3.50
N GLY A 77 16.58 -5.24 -3.71
CA GLY A 77 15.94 -5.09 -5.00
C GLY A 77 14.57 -4.43 -4.92
N ILE A 78 13.87 -4.45 -6.05
CA ILE A 78 12.57 -3.80 -6.21
C ILE A 78 11.51 -4.82 -6.59
N TRP A 79 10.39 -4.76 -5.90
CA TRP A 79 9.16 -5.48 -6.20
C TRP A 79 8.11 -4.51 -6.74
N LEU A 80 7.33 -4.96 -7.72
CA LEU A 80 6.15 -4.25 -8.18
C LEU A 80 4.93 -5.15 -8.10
N ALA A 81 4.11 -4.94 -7.08
CA ALA A 81 2.84 -5.64 -6.92
C ALA A 81 1.71 -4.86 -7.60
N ALA A 82 0.76 -5.59 -8.18
CA ALA A 82 -0.46 -5.02 -8.76
C ALA A 82 -1.69 -5.61 -8.07
N ARG A 83 -2.67 -4.76 -7.75
CA ARG A 83 -3.94 -5.16 -7.15
C ARG A 83 -5.10 -4.53 -7.90
N ARG A 84 -6.13 -5.32 -8.17
CA ARG A 84 -7.39 -4.87 -8.76
C ARG A 84 -8.53 -5.37 -7.90
N LEU A 85 -9.46 -4.50 -7.55
CA LEU A 85 -10.69 -4.92 -6.89
C LEU A 85 -11.61 -5.59 -7.92
N HIS A 86 -12.26 -6.68 -7.53
CA HIS A 86 -13.28 -7.31 -8.38
C HIS A 86 -14.46 -6.36 -8.63
N GLN A 87 -14.84 -5.58 -7.62
CA GLN A 87 -15.86 -4.54 -7.68
C GLN A 87 -15.45 -3.33 -6.83
N GLY A 88 -16.00 -2.15 -7.16
CA GLY A 88 -15.74 -0.91 -6.42
C GLY A 88 -14.47 -0.18 -6.81
N LYS A 89 -14.06 0.76 -5.95
CA LYS A 89 -12.91 1.65 -6.12
C LYS A 89 -12.21 1.82 -4.77
N PHE A 90 -10.90 1.98 -4.81
CA PHE A 90 -10.12 2.49 -3.69
C PHE A 90 -10.55 3.94 -3.39
N ILE A 91 -10.67 4.25 -2.11
CA ILE A 91 -10.79 5.64 -1.68
C ILE A 91 -9.39 6.26 -1.75
N TRP A 92 -9.20 7.20 -2.66
CA TRP A 92 -7.93 7.87 -2.90
C TRP A 92 -7.97 9.30 -2.34
N PRO A 93 -6.84 9.85 -1.82
CA PRO A 93 -6.83 11.23 -1.37
C PRO A 93 -7.12 12.20 -2.51
N ALA A 94 -7.79 13.31 -2.15
CA ALA A 94 -8.10 14.38 -3.08
C ALA A 94 -6.84 15.17 -3.47
N ALA A 95 -6.92 15.91 -4.58
CA ALA A 95 -5.86 16.82 -5.00
C ALA A 95 -5.66 17.91 -3.94
N GLY A 96 -4.45 18.02 -3.40
CA GLY A 96 -4.11 19.03 -2.38
C GLY A 96 -2.77 18.76 -1.69
N GLN A 97 -2.45 17.49 -1.44
CA GLN A 97 -1.11 17.05 -1.03
C GLN A 97 -0.56 16.08 -2.08
N PRO A 98 0.72 16.17 -2.48
CA PRO A 98 1.29 15.32 -3.52
C PRO A 98 1.38 13.85 -3.07
N ASN A 99 1.49 13.62 -1.77
CA ASN A 99 1.56 12.30 -1.17
C ASN A 99 1.00 12.28 0.27
N ALA A 100 0.83 11.07 0.82
CA ALA A 100 0.45 10.83 2.21
C ALA A 100 1.17 9.60 2.77
N GLY A 101 1.57 9.66 4.05
CA GLY A 101 2.05 8.49 4.80
C GLY A 101 0.88 7.69 5.38
N LEU A 102 0.97 6.36 5.35
CA LEU A 102 -0.05 5.46 5.88
C LEU A 102 0.52 4.61 7.01
N CYS A 103 -0.25 4.45 8.09
CA CYS A 103 0.04 3.41 9.07
C CYS A 103 -0.41 2.03 8.57
N ARG A 104 0.00 0.96 9.25
CA ARG A 104 -0.35 -0.41 8.86
C ARG A 104 -1.86 -0.63 8.76
N THR A 105 -2.62 -0.16 9.74
CA THR A 105 -4.08 -0.32 9.77
C THR A 105 -4.76 0.43 8.60
N GLN A 106 -4.23 1.59 8.22
CA GLN A 106 -4.71 2.34 7.06
C GLN A 106 -4.40 1.61 5.75
N LEU A 107 -3.21 1.04 5.61
CA LEU A 107 -2.86 0.20 4.46
C LEU A 107 -3.79 -1.02 4.37
N ASP A 108 -4.01 -1.73 5.47
CA ASP A 108 -4.86 -2.92 5.52
C ASP A 108 -6.31 -2.58 5.10
N ALA A 109 -6.85 -1.45 5.57
CA ALA A 109 -8.15 -0.94 5.12
C ALA A 109 -8.15 -0.58 3.63
N LEU A 110 -7.13 0.18 3.17
CA LEU A 110 -7.02 0.62 1.78
C LEU A 110 -6.97 -0.57 0.81
N VAL A 111 -6.16 -1.59 1.07
CA VAL A 111 -6.05 -2.74 0.15
C VAL A 111 -7.37 -3.51 0.05
N LEU A 112 -8.20 -3.51 1.10
CA LEU A 112 -9.55 -4.08 1.06
C LEU A 112 -10.56 -3.18 0.34
N GLY A 113 -10.19 -1.96 -0.04
CA GLY A 113 -11.08 -0.97 -0.66
C GLY A 113 -11.93 -0.20 0.37
N LEU A 114 -11.59 -0.27 1.65
CA LEU A 114 -12.31 0.42 2.72
C LEU A 114 -11.82 1.87 2.89
N PRO A 115 -12.64 2.78 3.47
CA PRO A 115 -12.23 4.16 3.76
C PRO A 115 -11.13 4.20 4.83
N TRP A 116 -9.88 4.35 4.40
CA TRP A 116 -8.71 4.26 5.28
C TRP A 116 -8.45 5.55 6.07
N GLN A 117 -8.90 6.72 5.59
CA GLN A 117 -8.52 8.02 6.18
C GLN A 117 -8.98 8.20 7.63
N ARG A 118 -9.98 7.44 8.09
CA ARG A 118 -10.54 7.53 9.45
C ARG A 118 -10.18 6.32 10.31
N VAL A 119 -9.22 5.50 9.86
CA VAL A 119 -8.80 4.29 10.55
C VAL A 119 -7.47 4.55 11.27
N GLY A 120 -7.29 3.92 12.44
CA GLY A 120 -6.13 4.13 13.32
C GLY A 120 -6.29 5.38 14.18
N GLU A 121 -5.18 6.05 14.50
CA GLU A 121 -5.15 7.27 15.32
C GLU A 121 -6.08 8.38 14.77
N ALA A 122 -6.27 8.44 13.45
CA ALA A 122 -7.18 9.40 12.81
C ALA A 122 -8.67 9.17 13.12
N GLY A 123 -9.03 8.02 13.70
CA GLY A 123 -10.39 7.68 14.12
C GLY A 123 -10.65 7.85 15.62
N VAL A 124 -9.66 8.31 16.39
CA VAL A 124 -9.80 8.49 17.85
C VAL A 124 -10.78 9.64 18.12
N ILE A 125 -11.83 9.35 18.89
CA ILE A 125 -12.76 10.35 19.42
C ILE A 125 -12.25 10.76 20.80
N SER A 126 -11.79 12.00 20.95
CA SER A 126 -11.44 12.60 22.23
C SER A 126 -12.54 13.55 22.71
N VAL A 127 -12.74 13.61 24.03
CA VAL A 127 -13.55 14.66 24.66
C VAL A 127 -12.65 15.89 24.83
N ILE A 128 -13.12 17.06 24.37
CA ILE A 128 -12.46 18.35 24.56
C ILE A 128 -12.68 18.80 26.01
#